data_AF-A0A4R2JT40-F1
#
_entry.id   AF-A0A4R2JT40-F1
#
_cell.length_a   1.000
_cell.length_b   1.000
_cell.length_c   1.000
_cell.angle_alpha   90.00
_cell.angle_beta   90.00
_cell.angle_gamma   90.00
#
_symmetry.space_group_name_H-M   'P 1'
#
loop_
_entity.id
_entity.type
_entity.pdbx_description
1 polymer ?
#
loop_
_entity_poly.entity_id
_entity_poly.type
_entity_poly.pdbx_seq_one_letter_code
_entity_poly.pdbx_strand_id
1 'polypeptide(L)' 'MPKRTTEEIIIEGVSTTAGAAAGYAAGVKGGAALGFVAGGPAGAIIGAGVGFIAGALVNNAIEEAIED' A
#
# COMPACT_ATOMS: atom_id res chain seq x y z
N MET A 1 -30.29 -15.87 0.33
CA MET A 1 -29.00 -15.17 0.49
C MET A 1 -28.98 -14.55 1.89
N PRO A 2 -28.12 -15.00 2.81
CA PRO A 2 -27.90 -14.27 4.05
C PRO A 2 -27.29 -12.91 3.70
N LYS A 3 -27.86 -11.83 4.25
CA LYS A 3 -27.35 -10.47 4.02
C LYS A 3 -26.13 -10.26 4.91
N ARG A 4 -24.98 -9.94 4.31
CA ARG A 4 -23.79 -9.48 5.05
C ARG A 4 -24.22 -8.33 5.96
N THR A 5 -23.77 -8.38 7.21
CA THR A 5 -24.11 -7.31 8.16
C THR A 5 -23.35 -6.05 7.79
N THR A 6 -23.94 -4.88 8.04
CA THR A 6 -23.30 -3.59 7.77
C THR A 6 -21.93 -3.48 8.43
N GLU A 7 -21.77 -4.09 9.61
CA GLU A 7 -20.53 -4.11 10.37
C GLU A 7 -19.42 -4.88 9.64
N GLU A 8 -19.75 -6.01 9.03
CA GLU A 8 -18.81 -6.84 8.26
C GLU A 8 -18.26 -6.10 7.04
N ILE A 9 -19.12 -5.34 6.34
CA ILE A 9 -18.73 -4.53 5.17
C ILE A 9 -17.83 -3.37 5.60
N ILE A 10 -18.13 -2.73 6.73
CA ILE A 10 -17.32 -1.61 7.25
C ILE A 10 -15.94 -2.10 7.67
N ILE A 11 -15.84 -3.25 8.34
CA ILE A 11 -14.56 -3.80 8.80
C ILE A 11 -13.66 -4.17 7.61
N GLU A 12 -14.22 -4.81 6.59
CA GLU A 12 -13.49 -5.17 5.37
C GLU A 12 -13.02 -3.91 4.62
N GLY A 13 -13.90 -2.94 4.42
CA GLY A 13 -13.55 -1.67 3.76
C GLY A 13 -12.50 -0.85 4.51
N VAL A 14 -12.57 -0.79 5.85
CA VAL A 14 -11.56 -0.12 6.69
C VAL A 14 -10.23 -0.87 6.66
N SER A 15 -10.24 -2.20 6.69
CA SER A 15 -9.02 -3.01 6.61
C SER A 15 -8.31 -2.83 5.27
N THR A 16 -9.05 -2.82 4.15
CA THR A 16 -8.48 -2.64 2.81
C THR A 16 -7.93 -1.23 2.63
N THR A 17 -8.68 -0.19 3.02
CA THR A 17 -8.23 1.20 2.88
C THR A 17 -7.08 1.57 3.82
N ALA A 18 -7.10 1.09 5.07
CA ALA A 18 -5.99 1.28 6.02
C ALA A 18 -4.75 0.50 5.59
N GLY A 19 -4.92 -0.73 5.08
CA GLY A 19 -3.86 -1.55 4.51
C GLY A 19 -3.20 -0.89 3.29
N ALA A 20 -4.02 -0.33 2.39
CA ALA A 20 -3.57 0.45 1.24
C ALA A 20 -2.70 1.63 1.68
N ALA A 21 -3.25 2.49 2.54
CA ALA A 21 -2.57 3.69 3.02
C ALA A 21 -1.27 3.36 3.77
N ALA A 22 -1.28 2.30 4.58
CA ALA A 22 -0.09 1.79 5.26
C ALA A 22 0.94 1.27 4.27
N GLY A 23 0.54 0.52 3.25
CA GLY A 23 1.40 0.00 2.18
C GLY A 23 2.06 1.12 1.37
N TYR A 24 1.30 2.16 0.99
CA TYR A 24 1.84 3.35 0.34
C TYR A 24 2.85 4.08 1.23
N ALA A 25 2.48 4.37 2.47
CA ALA A 25 3.34 5.12 3.38
C ALA A 25 4.62 4.35 3.74
N ALA A 26 4.51 3.03 3.96
CA ALA A 26 5.64 2.16 4.23
C ALA A 26 6.55 2.02 3.00
N GLY A 27 5.96 1.84 1.81
CA GLY A 27 6.69 1.77 0.55
C GLY A 27 7.49 3.05 0.29
N VAL A 28 6.84 4.22 0.35
CA VAL A 28 7.49 5.53 0.14
C VAL A 28 8.60 5.77 1.16
N LYS A 29 8.33 5.58 2.46
CA LYS A 29 9.31 5.85 3.51
C LYS A 29 10.48 4.86 3.48
N GLY A 30 10.18 3.56 3.32
CA GLY A 30 11.19 2.51 3.24
C GLY A 30 12.05 2.66 1.99
N GLY A 31 11.42 2.87 0.84
CA GLY A 31 12.10 3.13 -0.42
C GLY A 31 12.97 4.39 -0.35
N ALA A 32 12.46 5.50 0.20
CA ALA A 32 13.22 6.73 0.38
C ALA A 32 14.43 6.54 1.30
N ALA A 33 14.27 5.83 2.42
CA ALA A 33 15.35 5.57 3.36
C ALA A 33 16.44 4.69 2.74
N LEU A 34 16.05 3.60 2.07
CA LEU A 34 16.99 2.71 1.37
C LEU A 34 17.70 3.42 0.22
N GLY A 35 16.95 4.21 -0.55
CA GLY A 35 17.49 5.04 -1.61
C GLY A 35 18.47 6.08 -1.11
N PHE A 36 18.18 6.71 0.04
CA PHE A 36 19.10 7.66 0.67
C PHE A 36 20.42 7.02 1.09
N VAL A 37 20.37 5.83 1.67
CA VAL A 37 21.58 5.08 2.05
C VAL A 37 22.39 4.67 0.83
N ALA A 38 21.74 4.22 -0.25
CA ALA A 38 22.42 3.72 -1.44
C ALA A 38 22.97 4.82 -2.37
N GLY A 39 22.33 5.99 -2.42
CA GLY A 39 22.63 7.02 -3.43
C GLY A 39 22.46 8.47 -2.94
N GLY A 40 22.38 8.70 -1.63
CA GLY A 40 22.19 10.02 -1.05
C GLY A 40 20.84 10.66 -1.44
N PRO A 41 20.73 11.99 -1.50
CA PRO A 41 19.47 12.69 -1.74
C PRO A 41 18.76 12.28 -3.04
N ALA A 42 19.51 12.06 -4.12
CA ALA A 42 18.95 11.61 -5.40
C ALA A 42 18.41 10.17 -5.30
N GLY A 43 19.14 9.28 -4.62
CA GLY A 43 18.68 7.93 -4.35
C GLY A 43 17.40 7.92 -3.51
N ALA A 44 17.23 8.84 -2.56
CA ALA A 44 16.01 8.94 -1.76
C ALA A 44 14.77 9.25 -2.61
N ILE A 45 14.89 10.13 -3.60
CA ILE A 45 13.78 10.48 -4.51
C ILE A 45 13.40 9.26 -5.37
N ILE A 46 14.40 8.58 -5.93
CA ILE A 46 14.18 7.37 -6.75
C ILE A 46 13.56 6.26 -5.90
N GLY A 47 14.12 6.03 -4.72
CA GLY A 47 13.65 5.03 -3.79
C GLY A 47 12.22 5.31 -3.31
N ALA A 48 11.88 6.57 -3.03
CA ALA A 48 10.51 6.97 -2.71
C ALA A 48 9.54 6.65 -3.85
N GLY A 49 9.94 6.94 -5.09
CA GLY A 49 9.15 6.65 -6.29
C GLY A 49 8.94 5.15 -6.51
N VAL A 50 9.99 4.33 -6.38
CA VAL A 50 9.88 2.87 -6.50
C VAL A 50 9.00 2.31 -5.39
N GLY A 51 9.17 2.77 -4.16
CA GLY A 51 8.36 2.37 -3.01
C GLY A 51 6.89 2.75 -3.14
N PHE A 52 6.59 3.90 -3.74
CA PHE A 52 5.22 4.31 -4.08
C PHE A 52 4.57 3.35 -5.07
N ILE A 53 5.26 3.04 -6.17
CA ILE A 53 4.75 2.14 -7.21
C ILE A 53 4.56 0.72 -6.67
N ALA A 54 5.52 0.21 -5.89
CA ALA A 54 5.42 -1.10 -5.28
C ALA A 54 4.23 -1.19 -4.31
N GLY A 55 4.01 -0.17 -3.47
CA GLY A 55 2.85 -0.09 -2.59
C GLY A 55 1.52 -0.06 -3.36
N ALA A 56 1.48 0.65 -4.48
CA ALA A 56 0.31 0.70 -5.37
C ALA A 56 -0.02 -0.66 -5.98
N LEU A 57 1.00 -1.37 -6.47
CA LEU A 57 0.85 -2.69 -7.10
C LEU A 57 0.34 -3.72 -6.10
N VAL A 58 0.86 -3.71 -4.87
CA VAL A 58 0.38 -4.61 -3.81
C VAL A 58 -1.08 -4.31 -3.47
N ASN A 59 -1.47 -3.04 -3.41
CA ASN A 59 -2.87 -2.68 -3.18
C ASN A 59 -3.78 -3.21 -4.29
N ASN A 60 -3.42 -2.99 -5.55
CA ASN A 60 -4.22 -3.44 -6.69
C ASN A 60 -4.35 -4.98 -6.73
N ALA A 61 -3.27 -5.70 -6.40
CA ALA A 61 -3.28 -7.16 -6.35
C ALA A 61 -4.17 -7.70 -5.22
N ILE A 62 -4.23 -7.00 -4.09
CA ILE A 62 -5.14 -7.34 -3.00
C ILE A 62 -6.59 -7.07 -3.40
N GLU A 63 -6.86 -5.94 -4.05
CA GLU A 63 -8.20 -5.57 -4.53
C GLU A 63 -8.73 -6.60 -5.55
N GLU A 64 -7.90 -7.01 -6.51
CA GLU A 64 -8.22 -8.08 -7.47
C GLU A 64 -8.48 -9.43 -6.78
N ALA A 65 -7.70 -9.79 -5.76
CA ALA A 65 -7.88 -11.04 -5.01
C ALA A 65 -9.12 -11.07 -4.09
N ILE A 66 -9.76 -9.92 -3.84
CA ILE A 66 -11.00 -9.82 -3.06
C ILE A 66 -12.22 -9.75 -4.00
N GLU A 67 -12.03 -9.37 -5.27
CA GLU A 67 -13.08 -9.35 -6.29
C GLU A 67 -13.38 -10.72 -6.93
N ASP A 68 -12.49 -11.70 -6.81
CA ASP A 68 -12.66 -13.12 -7.21
C ASP A 68 -13.27 -14.02 -6.10
#